data_AF-A0A178VQ82-F1
#
_entry.id   AF-A0A178VQ82-F1
#
_cell.length_a   1.000
_cell.length_b   1.000
_cell.length_c   1.000
_cell.angle_alpha   90.00
_cell.angle_beta   90.00
_cell.angle_gamma   90.00
#
_symmetry.space_group_name_H-M   'P 1'
#
loop_
_entity.id
_entity.type
_entity.pdbx_description
1 polymer ?
#
loop_
_entity_poly.entity_id
_entity_poly.type
_entity_poly.pdbx_seq_one_letter_code
_entity_poly.pdbx_strand_id
1 'polypeptide(L)'
;MFQEIKKNGKASWVPVSVRVEDHVVVPDLDYSNIENPDQFIEDYTSKLANTPMDMSRPLWELHLLNIKTSNAESLAIGKFHHSLGDGMSLISLLLASSRKTSDPDALPTTAATRKHASSNKKSWWLVGRFWFMIRIIFTTVVELFKYLLTLCFMRDTKTPLMCKTGDAIRSRKVIHRIVSFDDVKLVKNNMDMKVNDVLLGMTQAGLSRYLSRKYGNFKFFPGLIVCY
;
A
#
# COMPACT_ATOMS: atom_id res chain seq x y z
N MET A 1 -2.31 21.38 14.37
CA MET A 1 -2.41 19.92 14.13
C MET A 1 -3.50 19.36 15.03
N PHE A 2 -4.10 18.20 14.71
CA PHE A 2 -5.20 17.63 15.49
C PHE A 2 -4.78 16.36 16.23
N GLN A 3 -5.40 16.11 17.37
CA GLN A 3 -5.25 14.88 18.15
C GLN A 3 -6.62 14.27 18.43
N GLU A 4 -6.71 12.94 18.35
CA GLU A 4 -7.89 12.20 18.74
C GLU A 4 -7.94 12.09 20.27
N ILE A 5 -8.99 12.62 20.88
CA ILE A 5 -9.27 12.46 22.30
C ILE A 5 -10.60 11.73 22.50
N LYS A 6 -10.67 10.87 23.52
CA LYS A 6 -11.93 10.22 23.90
C LYS A 6 -12.61 11.02 25.00
N LYS A 7 -13.75 11.65 24.68
CA LYS A 7 -14.64 12.28 25.67
C LYS A 7 -15.94 11.47 25.75
N ASN A 8 -16.28 10.99 26.94
CA ASN A 8 -17.50 10.20 27.20
C ASN A 8 -17.68 9.01 26.24
N GLY A 9 -16.57 8.31 25.92
CA GLY A 9 -16.58 7.16 25.00
C GLY A 9 -16.66 7.51 23.51
N LYS A 10 -16.80 8.79 23.14
CA LYS A 10 -16.75 9.26 21.74
C LYS A 10 -15.39 9.87 21.42
N ALA A 11 -14.80 9.42 20.30
CA ALA A 11 -13.59 10.00 19.76
C ALA A 11 -13.89 11.35 19.09
N SER A 12 -13.07 12.36 19.36
CA SER A 12 -13.17 13.69 18.76
C SER A 12 -11.78 14.25 18.48
N TRP A 13 -11.63 14.92 17.34
CA TRP A 13 -10.39 15.57 16.95
C TRP A 13 -10.34 16.99 17.51
N VAL A 14 -9.31 17.29 18.31
CA VAL A 14 -9.12 18.61 18.91
C VAL A 14 -7.82 19.22 18.42
N PRO A 15 -7.79 20.53 18.09
CA PRO A 15 -6.55 21.20 17.74
C PRO A 15 -5.61 21.22 18.95
N VAL A 16 -4.36 20.83 18.72
CA VAL A 16 -3.31 20.80 19.74
C VAL A 16 -2.07 21.54 19.28
N SER A 17 -1.37 22.11 20.26
CA SER A 17 0.01 22.59 20.06
C SER A 17 0.94 21.38 20.01
N VAL A 18 1.85 21.37 19.04
CA VAL A 18 2.72 20.22 18.78
C VAL A 18 4.16 20.63 18.96
N ARG A 19 4.87 19.88 19.80
CA ARG A 19 6.31 19.95 19.94
C ARG A 19 6.96 19.00 18.94
N VAL A 20 7.66 19.52 17.96
CA VAL A 20 8.19 18.74 16.83
C VAL A 20 9.20 17.69 17.30
N GLU A 21 9.93 18.00 18.37
CA GLU A 21 10.98 17.16 18.96
C GLU A 21 10.42 15.85 19.53
N ASP A 22 9.14 15.82 19.90
CA ASP A 22 8.48 14.63 20.43
C ASP A 22 8.05 13.65 19.32
N HIS A 23 8.07 14.11 18.06
CA HIS A 23 7.62 13.35 16.88
C HIS A 23 8.74 13.08 15.87
N VAL A 24 9.78 13.92 15.82
CA VAL A 24 10.94 13.74 14.94
C VAL A 24 12.07 13.10 15.74
N VAL A 25 12.35 11.83 15.44
CA VAL A 25 13.36 11.04 16.11
C VAL A 25 14.58 10.92 15.21
N VAL A 26 15.71 11.44 15.67
CA VAL A 26 17.03 11.25 15.04
C VAL A 26 17.85 10.37 15.97
N PRO A 27 17.84 9.04 15.81
CA PRO A 27 18.64 8.18 16.67
C PRO A 27 20.13 8.43 16.39
N ASP A 28 20.91 8.47 17.47
CA ASP A 28 22.36 8.43 17.36
C ASP A 28 22.78 6.99 17.04
N LEU A 29 23.43 6.82 15.90
CA LEU A 29 23.72 5.51 15.33
C LEU A 29 25.23 5.32 15.34
N ASP A 30 25.69 4.36 16.11
CA ASP A 30 27.09 3.97 16.10
C ASP A 30 27.39 3.14 14.85
N TYR A 31 27.83 3.84 13.79
CA TYR A 31 28.15 3.25 12.49
C TYR A 31 29.15 2.10 12.58
N SER A 32 30.00 2.06 13.61
CA SER A 32 31.01 1.01 13.79
C SER A 32 30.42 -0.36 14.13
N ASN A 33 29.22 -0.37 14.72
CA ASN A 33 28.51 -1.60 15.10
C ASN A 33 27.52 -2.10 14.02
N ILE A 34 27.38 -1.40 12.89
CA ILE A 34 26.44 -1.76 11.83
C ILE A 34 27.18 -2.50 10.71
N GLU A 35 27.20 -3.83 10.78
CA GLU A 35 27.82 -4.68 9.74
C GLU A 35 27.04 -4.62 8.42
N ASN A 36 25.70 -4.58 8.48
CA ASN A 36 24.83 -4.56 7.31
C ASN A 36 23.77 -3.45 7.44
N PRO A 37 23.96 -2.30 6.74
CA PRO A 37 23.02 -1.18 6.76
C PRO A 37 21.61 -1.54 6.30
N ASP A 38 21.49 -2.34 5.24
CA ASP A 38 20.19 -2.68 4.64
C ASP A 38 19.38 -3.56 5.61
N GLN A 39 20.02 -4.55 6.24
CA GLN A 39 19.37 -5.39 7.25
C GLN A 39 19.00 -4.61 8.51
N PHE A 40 19.87 -3.69 8.95
CA PHE A 40 19.58 -2.83 10.09
C PHE A 40 18.30 -2.01 9.87
N ILE A 41 18.13 -1.45 8.67
CA ILE A 41 16.92 -0.68 8.31
C ILE A 41 15.68 -1.57 8.33
N GLU A 42 15.78 -2.80 7.81
CA GLU A 42 14.66 -3.75 7.83
C GLU A 42 14.25 -4.12 9.26
N ASP A 43 15.23 -4.39 10.13
CA ASP A 43 14.98 -4.75 11.52
C ASP A 43 14.45 -3.55 12.33
N TYR A 44 14.98 -2.34 12.08
CA TYR A 44 14.48 -1.10 12.67
C TYR A 44 13.04 -0.81 12.26
N THR A 45 12.74 -0.89 10.96
CA THR A 45 11.39 -0.66 10.43
C THR A 45 10.42 -1.73 10.92
N SER A 46 10.86 -2.99 11.01
CA SER A 46 10.09 -4.09 11.58
C SER A 46 9.76 -3.83 13.06
N LYS A 47 10.74 -3.41 13.86
CA LYS A 47 10.52 -3.05 15.26
C LYS A 47 9.51 -1.92 15.36
N LEU A 48 9.68 -0.85 14.57
CA LEU A 48 8.77 0.29 14.56
C LEU A 48 7.34 -0.10 14.17
N ALA A 49 7.18 -1.00 13.20
CA ALA A 49 5.89 -1.53 12.81
C ALA A 49 5.23 -2.39 13.90
N ASN A 50 6.00 -3.03 14.78
CA ASN A 50 5.45 -3.83 15.88
C ASN A 50 5.24 -3.06 17.18
N THR A 51 5.87 -1.90 17.35
CA THR A 51 5.66 -1.05 18.52
C THR A 51 4.37 -0.23 18.37
N PRO A 52 3.40 -0.33 19.30
CA PRO A 52 2.21 0.52 19.29
C PRO A 52 2.58 2.00 19.38
N MET A 53 1.78 2.88 18.76
CA MET A 53 1.94 4.32 18.96
C MET A 53 1.39 4.74 20.32
N ASP A 54 2.01 5.75 20.92
CA ASP A 54 1.45 6.43 22.07
C ASP A 54 0.24 7.29 21.64
N MET A 55 -0.93 6.94 22.19
CA MET A 55 -2.19 7.63 21.90
C MET A 55 -2.33 8.96 22.66
N SER A 56 -1.41 9.26 23.58
CA SER A 56 -1.38 10.51 24.35
C SER A 56 -0.85 11.72 23.57
N ARG A 57 -0.33 11.48 22.36
CA ARG A 57 0.20 12.51 21.43
C ARG A 57 -0.40 12.40 20.02
N PRO A 58 -0.23 13.39 19.14
CA PRO A 58 -0.58 13.26 17.73
C PRO A 58 0.00 11.99 17.09
N LEU A 59 -0.81 11.27 16.30
CA LEU A 59 -0.53 9.88 15.92
C LEU A 59 0.39 9.74 14.69
N TRP A 60 1.51 10.45 14.69
CA TRP A 60 2.54 10.38 13.67
C TRP A 60 3.94 10.47 14.29
N GLU A 61 4.89 9.78 13.69
CA GLU A 61 6.30 9.75 14.09
C GLU A 61 7.15 9.78 12.81
N LEU A 62 8.21 10.58 12.79
CA LEU A 62 9.16 10.67 11.69
C LEU A 62 10.56 10.32 12.21
N HIS A 63 11.14 9.26 11.68
CA HIS A 63 12.46 8.79 12.07
C HIS A 63 13.46 9.13 10.96
N LEU A 64 14.47 9.93 11.26
CA LEU A 64 15.53 10.30 10.31
C LEU A 64 16.79 9.50 10.64
N LEU A 65 17.09 8.52 9.81
CA LEU A 65 18.26 7.67 9.92
C LEU A 65 19.34 8.21 8.98
N ASN A 66 20.41 8.76 9.56
CA ASN A 66 21.56 9.26 8.79
C ASN A 66 22.50 8.12 8.36
N ILE A 67 21.97 6.97 7.96
CA ILE A 67 22.77 5.84 7.52
C ILE A 67 22.94 5.88 6.01
N LYS A 68 24.20 5.86 5.56
CA LYS A 68 24.55 5.61 4.17
C LYS A 68 24.31 4.15 3.84
N THR A 69 23.34 3.91 2.96
CA THR A 69 23.03 2.58 2.41
C THR A 69 23.69 2.41 1.04
N SER A 70 23.50 1.24 0.45
CA SER A 70 23.90 0.99 -0.95
C SER A 70 23.23 1.94 -1.95
N ASN A 71 22.08 2.54 -1.62
CA ASN A 71 21.25 3.29 -2.56
C ASN A 71 20.89 4.72 -2.14
N ALA A 72 21.17 5.13 -0.90
CA ALA A 72 20.80 6.44 -0.35
C ALA A 72 21.77 6.90 0.73
N GLU A 73 22.01 8.22 0.80
CA GLU A 73 22.87 8.87 1.81
C GLU A 73 22.18 9.00 3.19
N SER A 74 20.85 9.01 3.22
CA SER A 74 20.04 9.08 4.43
C SER A 74 18.65 8.50 4.17
N LEU A 75 17.97 8.03 5.22
CA LEU A 75 16.64 7.43 5.13
C LEU A 75 15.67 8.10 6.10
N ALA A 76 14.47 8.43 5.62
CA ALA A 76 13.37 8.88 6.44
C ALA A 76 12.28 7.79 6.52
N ILE A 77 11.89 7.41 7.73
CA ILE A 77 10.82 6.45 8.00
C ILE A 77 9.68 7.18 8.70
N GLY A 78 8.55 7.32 8.01
CA GLY A 78 7.33 7.88 8.57
C GLY A 78 6.39 6.78 9.06
N LYS A 79 5.91 6.90 10.28
CA LYS A 79 4.90 6.03 10.89
C LYS A 79 3.66 6.88 11.14
N PHE A 80 2.52 6.48 10.59
CA PHE A 80 1.26 7.22 10.69
C PHE A 80 0.14 6.28 11.11
N HIS A 81 -0.72 6.72 12.03
CA HIS A 81 -1.92 5.98 12.35
C HIS A 81 -2.95 6.11 11.23
N HIS A 82 -3.67 5.02 10.93
CA HIS A 82 -4.60 4.96 9.79
C HIS A 82 -5.78 5.95 9.91
N SER A 83 -6.10 6.41 11.13
CA SER A 83 -7.13 7.44 11.33
C SER A 83 -6.75 8.83 10.81
N LEU A 84 -5.45 9.09 10.56
CA LEU A 84 -4.99 10.34 9.97
C LEU A 84 -5.22 10.42 8.46
N GLY A 85 -5.28 9.27 7.78
CA GLY A 85 -5.46 9.22 6.34
C GLY A 85 -5.16 7.84 5.77
N ASP A 86 -5.62 7.63 4.54
CA ASP A 86 -5.26 6.46 3.75
C ASP A 86 -3.88 6.65 3.08
N GLY A 87 -3.32 5.56 2.55
CA GLY A 87 -2.01 5.60 1.90
C GLY A 87 -1.95 6.56 0.71
N MET A 88 -3.05 6.72 -0.04
CA MET A 88 -3.11 7.62 -1.20
C MET A 88 -3.04 9.09 -0.78
N SER A 89 -3.76 9.47 0.27
CA SER A 89 -3.77 10.82 0.82
C SER A 89 -2.41 11.19 1.40
N LEU A 90 -1.77 10.25 2.11
CA LEU A 90 -0.42 10.45 2.65
C LEU A 90 0.63 10.63 1.55
N ILE A 91 0.60 9.80 0.50
CA ILE A 91 1.50 9.94 -0.65
C ILE A 91 1.23 11.25 -1.39
N SER A 92 -0.04 11.65 -1.54
CA SER A 92 -0.40 12.92 -2.17
C SER A 92 0.12 14.12 -1.39
N LEU A 93 0.01 14.07 -0.05
CA LEU A 93 0.58 15.09 0.83
C LEU A 93 2.10 15.17 0.72
N LEU A 94 2.78 14.01 0.71
CA LEU A 94 4.23 13.94 0.55
C LEU A 94 4.67 14.57 -0.78
N LEU A 95 3.97 14.25 -1.86
CA LEU A 95 4.23 14.82 -3.18
C LEU A 95 3.95 16.33 -3.18
N ALA A 96 2.83 16.79 -2.62
CA ALA A 96 2.52 18.23 -2.52
C ALA A 96 3.56 19.01 -1.70
N SER A 97 4.17 18.34 -0.71
CA SER A 97 5.23 18.89 0.14
C SER A 97 6.62 18.80 -0.50
N SER A 98 6.76 18.09 -1.63
CA SER A 98 8.01 17.91 -2.36
C SER A 98 8.14 18.92 -3.50
N ARG A 99 9.37 19.04 -4.03
CA ARG A 99 9.70 19.85 -5.21
C ARG A 99 10.42 19.01 -6.25
N LYS A 100 10.38 19.43 -7.52
CA LYS A 100 11.14 18.74 -8.58
C LYS A 100 12.63 19.00 -8.37
N THR A 101 13.44 17.98 -8.56
CA THR A 101 14.91 18.12 -8.52
C THR A 101 15.44 18.97 -9.67
N SER A 102 14.73 19.01 -10.79
CA SER A 102 15.06 19.85 -11.96
C SER A 102 14.61 21.31 -11.84
N ASP A 103 13.64 21.59 -10.97
CA ASP A 103 13.03 22.91 -10.78
C ASP A 103 12.53 23.06 -9.33
N PRO A 104 13.25 23.81 -8.48
CA PRO A 104 12.93 23.96 -7.06
C PRO A 104 11.57 24.61 -6.76
N ASP A 105 11.01 25.37 -7.71
CA ASP A 105 9.74 26.08 -7.51
C ASP A 105 8.55 25.31 -8.09
N ALA A 106 8.79 24.31 -8.94
CA ALA A 106 7.75 23.50 -9.53
C ALA A 106 7.27 22.38 -8.59
N LEU A 107 5.95 22.34 -8.40
CA LEU A 107 5.26 21.21 -7.79
C LEU A 107 5.42 19.94 -8.65
N PRO A 108 5.53 18.75 -8.04
CA PRO A 108 5.53 17.50 -8.80
C PRO A 108 4.19 17.33 -9.52
N THR A 109 4.27 17.04 -10.82
CA THR A 109 3.09 16.84 -11.66
C THR A 109 2.51 15.47 -11.36
N THR A 110 1.50 15.40 -10.48
CA THR A 110 0.71 14.19 -10.35
C THR A 110 -0.23 14.09 -11.56
N ALA A 111 -0.42 12.89 -12.12
CA ALA A 111 -1.31 12.67 -13.27
C ALA A 111 -2.81 12.86 -12.94
N ALA A 112 -3.14 13.58 -11.86
CA ALA A 112 -4.48 13.81 -11.40
C ALA A 112 -5.04 15.09 -12.03
N THR A 113 -5.59 14.93 -13.23
CA THR A 113 -6.93 15.38 -13.64
C THR A 113 -6.95 15.32 -15.16
N ARG A 114 -7.27 14.14 -15.74
CA ARG A 114 -7.80 14.16 -17.10
C ARG A 114 -9.16 14.86 -17.02
N LYS A 115 -9.22 16.12 -17.46
CA LYS A 115 -10.50 16.76 -17.76
C LYS A 115 -11.17 15.90 -18.82
N HIS A 116 -12.30 15.28 -18.48
CA HIS A 116 -13.17 14.71 -19.49
C HIS A 116 -13.62 15.86 -20.40
N ALA A 117 -13.09 15.87 -21.63
CA ALA A 117 -13.64 16.72 -22.68
C ALA A 117 -15.05 16.21 -22.97
N SER A 118 -16.07 17.00 -22.61
CA SER A 118 -17.46 16.71 -22.94
C SER A 118 -17.66 16.88 -24.44
N SER A 119 -17.51 15.80 -25.20
CA SER A 119 -17.89 15.74 -26.60
C SER A 119 -19.42 15.68 -26.71
N ASN A 120 -20.02 16.78 -27.14
CA ASN A 120 -21.45 16.87 -27.38
C ASN A 120 -21.78 16.21 -28.73
N LYS A 121 -22.16 14.92 -28.71
CA LYS A 121 -22.83 14.25 -29.84
C LYS A 121 -24.11 13.58 -29.33
N LYS A 122 -25.25 14.25 -29.51
CA LYS A 122 -26.58 13.73 -29.16
C LYS A 122 -27.22 13.04 -30.37
N SER A 123 -27.46 11.74 -30.23
CA SER A 123 -28.75 11.07 -30.49
C SER A 123 -28.60 9.55 -30.27
N TRP A 124 -27.49 8.95 -30.73
CA TRP A 124 -27.24 7.50 -30.57
C TRP A 124 -26.68 7.08 -29.19
N TRP A 125 -26.20 8.04 -28.40
CA TRP A 125 -25.58 7.78 -27.09
C TRP A 125 -26.55 7.24 -26.03
N LEU A 126 -27.84 7.57 -26.10
CA LEU A 126 -28.83 7.09 -25.11
C LEU A 126 -29.12 5.61 -25.28
N VAL A 127 -29.23 5.13 -26.52
CA VAL A 127 -29.44 3.71 -26.84
C VAL A 127 -28.22 2.90 -26.43
N GLY A 128 -27.01 3.38 -26.77
CA GLY A 128 -25.76 2.75 -26.34
C GLY A 128 -25.62 2.71 -24.81
N ARG A 129 -26.01 3.78 -24.11
CA ARG A 129 -25.96 3.84 -22.65
C ARG A 129 -27.01 2.95 -21.99
N PHE A 130 -28.20 2.84 -22.57
CA PHE A 130 -29.23 1.91 -22.11
C PHE A 130 -28.81 0.44 -22.30
N TRP A 131 -28.27 0.09 -23.47
CA TRP A 131 -27.72 -1.24 -23.73
C TRP A 131 -26.56 -1.57 -22.80
N PHE A 132 -25.68 -0.61 -22.57
CA PHE A 132 -24.58 -0.74 -21.61
C PHE A 132 -25.08 -0.95 -20.17
N MET A 133 -26.13 -0.23 -19.74
CA MET A 133 -26.76 -0.45 -18.43
C MET A 133 -27.37 -1.84 -18.30
N ILE A 134 -28.09 -2.32 -19.32
CA ILE A 134 -28.62 -3.69 -19.35
C ILE A 134 -27.48 -4.71 -19.25
N ARG A 135 -26.40 -4.50 -20.02
CA ARG A 135 -25.23 -5.37 -19.98
C ARG A 135 -24.58 -5.39 -18.60
N ILE A 136 -24.41 -4.23 -17.96
CA ILE A 136 -23.89 -4.14 -16.58
C ILE A 136 -24.80 -4.90 -15.63
N ILE A 137 -26.12 -4.65 -15.66
CA ILE A 137 -27.07 -5.32 -14.78
C ILE A 137 -26.98 -6.84 -14.96
N PHE A 138 -26.96 -7.32 -16.20
CA PHE A 138 -26.85 -8.75 -16.49
C PHE A 138 -25.51 -9.33 -15.98
N THR A 139 -24.39 -8.65 -16.22
CA THR A 139 -23.07 -9.07 -15.71
C THR A 139 -23.05 -9.09 -14.19
N THR A 140 -23.60 -8.06 -13.53
CA THR A 140 -23.71 -7.99 -12.07
C THR A 140 -24.60 -9.10 -11.51
N VAL A 141 -25.72 -9.44 -12.17
CA VAL A 141 -26.57 -10.56 -11.75
C VAL A 141 -25.83 -11.90 -11.89
N VAL A 142 -25.11 -12.11 -12.99
CA VAL A 142 -24.29 -13.32 -13.17
C VAL A 142 -23.17 -13.40 -12.14
N GLU A 143 -22.49 -12.29 -11.84
CA GLU A 143 -21.45 -12.23 -10.80
C GLU A 143 -22.02 -12.44 -9.40
N LEU A 144 -23.17 -11.84 -9.09
CA LEU A 144 -23.87 -12.04 -7.82
C LEU A 144 -24.30 -13.50 -7.67
N PHE A 145 -24.79 -14.12 -8.74
CA PHE A 145 -25.17 -15.54 -8.73
C PHE A 145 -23.94 -16.45 -8.57
N LYS A 146 -22.84 -16.16 -9.27
CA LYS A 146 -21.55 -16.85 -9.07
C LYS A 146 -21.03 -16.67 -7.63
N TYR A 147 -21.17 -15.48 -7.07
CA TYR A 147 -20.75 -15.17 -5.70
C TYR A 147 -21.63 -15.90 -4.67
N LEU A 148 -22.96 -15.92 -4.87
CA LEU A 148 -23.90 -16.68 -4.04
C LEU A 148 -23.62 -18.18 -4.12
N LEU A 149 -23.38 -18.71 -5.32
CA LEU A 149 -22.95 -20.10 -5.50
C LEU A 149 -21.64 -20.37 -4.78
N THR A 150 -20.67 -19.46 -4.89
CA THR A 150 -19.37 -19.56 -4.19
C THR A 150 -19.58 -19.54 -2.67
N LEU A 151 -20.41 -18.65 -2.13
CA LEU A 151 -20.73 -18.61 -0.69
C LEU A 151 -21.45 -19.87 -0.20
N CYS A 152 -22.39 -20.39 -0.98
CA CYS A 152 -23.16 -21.58 -0.61
C CYS A 152 -22.34 -22.89 -0.72
N PHE A 153 -21.40 -22.98 -1.68
CA PHE A 153 -20.62 -24.20 -1.94
C PHE A 153 -19.19 -24.17 -1.41
N MET A 154 -18.52 -23.02 -1.38
CA MET A 154 -17.18 -22.90 -0.81
C MET A 154 -17.30 -22.64 0.69
N ARG A 155 -17.18 -23.71 1.48
CA ARG A 155 -16.57 -23.55 2.81
C ARG A 155 -15.23 -22.89 2.60
N ASP A 156 -14.95 -21.83 3.35
CA ASP A 156 -13.64 -21.20 3.36
C ASP A 156 -12.58 -22.29 3.47
N THR A 157 -11.85 -22.49 2.38
CA THR A 157 -10.73 -23.41 2.38
C THR A 157 -9.76 -22.80 3.35
N LYS A 158 -9.36 -23.54 4.39
CA LYS A 158 -8.39 -23.06 5.38
C LYS A 158 -7.11 -22.67 4.63
N THR A 159 -6.97 -21.39 4.32
CA THR A 159 -5.78 -20.91 3.62
C THR A 159 -4.66 -20.85 4.63
N PRO A 160 -3.41 -21.15 4.24
CA PRO A 160 -2.28 -21.06 5.16
C PRO A 160 -2.00 -19.63 5.69
N LEU A 161 -2.68 -18.64 5.13
CA LEU A 161 -2.65 -17.23 5.53
C LEU A 161 -3.67 -16.90 6.64
N MET A 162 -4.59 -17.81 6.94
CA MET A 162 -5.63 -17.59 7.95
C MET A 162 -5.01 -17.72 9.34
N CYS A 163 -4.99 -16.62 10.09
CA CYS A 163 -4.57 -16.62 11.50
C CYS A 163 -5.58 -17.43 12.31
N LYS A 164 -5.12 -18.36 13.15
CA LYS A 164 -6.03 -19.10 14.04
C LYS A 164 -6.58 -18.12 15.08
N THR A 165 -7.86 -18.25 15.40
CA THR A 165 -8.50 -17.50 16.48
C THR A 165 -7.77 -17.81 17.79
N GLY A 166 -7.02 -16.84 18.32
CA GLY A 166 -6.24 -16.97 19.56
C GLY A 166 -4.72 -16.99 19.39
N ASP A 167 -4.18 -17.04 18.16
CA ASP A 167 -2.74 -16.82 17.95
C ASP A 167 -2.41 -15.34 18.21
N ALA A 168 -1.41 -15.09 19.05
CA ALA A 168 -0.85 -13.75 19.24
C ALA A 168 -0.45 -13.17 17.88
N ILE A 169 -0.68 -11.86 17.67
CA ILE A 169 -0.32 -11.16 16.44
C ILE A 169 1.14 -11.48 16.11
N ARG A 170 1.35 -12.21 15.03
CA ARG A 170 2.69 -12.58 14.59
C ARG A 170 3.48 -11.30 14.30
N SER A 171 4.69 -11.21 14.86
CA SER A 171 5.59 -10.08 14.61
C SER A 171 5.73 -9.83 13.11
N ARG A 172 5.45 -8.59 12.69
CA ARG A 172 5.56 -8.12 11.32
C ARG A 172 7.03 -7.93 10.97
N LYS A 173 7.51 -8.64 9.95
CA LYS A 173 8.82 -8.37 9.35
C LYS A 173 8.61 -7.53 8.10
N VAL A 174 9.23 -6.36 8.07
CA VAL A 174 9.28 -5.44 6.93
C VAL A 174 10.61 -5.65 6.23
N ILE A 175 10.54 -5.94 4.94
CA ILE A 175 11.70 -6.14 4.06
C ILE A 175 11.53 -5.15 2.92
N HIS A 176 12.61 -4.51 2.51
CA HIS A 176 12.58 -3.55 1.41
C HIS A 176 13.47 -4.01 0.26
N ARG A 177 12.99 -3.81 -0.96
CA ARG A 177 13.74 -4.10 -2.18
C ARG A 177 13.52 -2.98 -3.16
N ILE A 178 14.63 -2.48 -3.72
CA ILE A 178 14.61 -1.52 -4.81
C ILE A 178 14.65 -2.31 -6.12
N VAL A 179 13.75 -1.96 -7.02
CA VAL A 179 13.67 -2.54 -8.37
C VAL A 179 13.86 -1.41 -9.37
N SER A 180 14.72 -1.64 -10.37
CA SER A 180 14.93 -0.65 -11.43
C SER A 180 13.64 -0.40 -12.20
N PHE A 181 13.29 0.87 -12.36
CA PHE A 181 12.11 1.24 -13.14
C PHE A 181 12.30 0.96 -14.64
N ASP A 182 13.55 0.94 -15.12
CA ASP A 182 13.84 0.63 -16.52
C ASP A 182 13.62 -0.84 -16.84
N ASP A 183 13.90 -1.74 -15.89
CA ASP A 183 13.56 -3.17 -16.02
C ASP A 183 12.04 -3.36 -16.08
N VAL A 184 11.29 -2.62 -15.26
CA VAL A 184 9.82 -2.65 -15.28
C VAL A 184 9.29 -2.15 -16.63
N LYS A 185 9.88 -1.08 -17.19
CA LYS A 185 9.52 -0.60 -18.53
C LYS A 185 9.87 -1.60 -19.63
N LEU A 186 11.01 -2.30 -19.51
CA LEU A 186 11.43 -3.31 -20.48
C LEU A 186 10.43 -4.45 -20.54
N VAL A 187 10.02 -4.99 -19.38
CA VAL A 187 8.99 -6.04 -19.30
C VAL A 187 7.66 -5.52 -19.83
N LYS A 188 7.25 -4.32 -19.42
CA LYS A 188 6.02 -3.67 -19.88
C LYS A 188 5.99 -3.57 -21.42
N ASN A 189 7.06 -3.12 -22.05
CA ASN A 189 7.12 -2.92 -23.50
C ASN A 189 7.16 -4.26 -24.26
N ASN A 190 7.88 -5.26 -23.74
CA ASN A 190 7.96 -6.57 -24.37
C ASN A 190 6.66 -7.37 -24.27
N MET A 191 5.86 -7.13 -23.23
CA MET A 191 4.59 -7.83 -22.98
C MET A 191 3.36 -7.05 -23.46
N ASP A 192 3.54 -5.84 -23.99
CA ASP A 192 2.46 -4.89 -24.34
C ASP A 192 1.45 -4.66 -23.20
N MET A 193 1.94 -4.42 -21.98
CA MET A 193 1.13 -4.23 -20.77
C MET A 193 1.29 -2.83 -20.15
N LYS A 194 0.62 -2.55 -19.03
CA LYS A 194 0.87 -1.36 -18.20
C LYS A 194 1.83 -1.67 -17.06
N VAL A 195 2.45 -0.63 -16.50
CA VAL A 195 3.36 -0.74 -15.35
C VAL A 195 2.69 -1.46 -14.17
N ASN A 196 1.42 -1.14 -13.90
CA ASN A 196 0.67 -1.76 -12.81
C ASN A 196 0.49 -3.28 -13.00
N ASP A 197 0.31 -3.73 -14.25
CA ASP A 197 0.12 -5.15 -14.56
C ASP A 197 1.42 -5.93 -14.30
N VAL A 198 2.57 -5.33 -14.64
CA VAL A 198 3.89 -5.90 -14.33
C VAL A 198 4.09 -6.02 -12.82
N LEU A 199 3.80 -4.96 -12.06
CA LEU A 199 3.94 -4.97 -10.59
C LEU A 199 3.00 -5.98 -9.92
N LEU A 200 1.77 -6.10 -10.42
CA LEU A 200 0.81 -7.09 -9.95
C LEU A 200 1.30 -8.52 -10.23
N GLY A 201 1.79 -8.78 -11.44
CA GLY A 201 2.37 -10.06 -11.83
C GLY A 201 3.58 -10.44 -10.97
N MET A 202 4.48 -9.49 -10.70
CA MET A 202 5.62 -9.70 -9.79
C MET A 202 5.16 -10.07 -8.37
N THR A 203 4.17 -9.35 -7.84
CA THR A 203 3.63 -9.60 -6.49
C THR A 203 2.96 -10.97 -6.41
N GLN A 204 2.15 -11.31 -7.41
CA GLN A 204 1.49 -12.62 -7.51
C GLN A 204 2.51 -13.76 -7.59
N ALA A 205 3.52 -13.65 -8.46
CA ALA A 205 4.57 -14.65 -8.60
C ALA A 205 5.39 -14.81 -7.30
N GLY A 206 5.72 -13.69 -6.64
CA GLY A 206 6.42 -13.69 -5.35
C GLY A 206 5.61 -14.39 -4.26
N LEU A 207 4.34 -14.02 -4.11
CA LEU A 207 3.44 -14.63 -3.13
C LEU A 207 3.22 -16.12 -3.42
N SER A 208 2.99 -16.47 -4.68
CA SER A 208 2.83 -17.87 -5.12
C SER A 208 4.06 -18.70 -4.75
N ARG A 209 5.28 -18.24 -5.11
CA ARG A 209 6.53 -18.95 -4.76
C ARG A 209 6.73 -19.07 -3.25
N TYR A 210 6.40 -18.03 -2.48
CA TYR A 210 6.51 -18.06 -1.03
C TYR A 210 5.56 -19.11 -0.42
N LEU A 211 4.29 -19.11 -0.83
CA LEU A 211 3.30 -20.06 -0.37
C LEU A 211 3.65 -21.49 -0.77
N SER A 212 4.07 -21.72 -2.02
CA SER A 212 4.52 -23.03 -2.49
C SER A 212 5.74 -23.54 -1.73
N ARG A 213 6.69 -22.68 -1.35
CA ARG A 213 7.84 -23.11 -0.54
C ARG A 213 7.46 -23.46 0.89
N LYS A 214 6.60 -22.64 1.52
CA LYS A 214 6.25 -22.78 2.93
C LYS A 214 5.21 -23.86 3.19
N TYR A 215 4.34 -24.11 2.21
CA TYR A 215 3.19 -25.00 2.32
C TYR A 215 3.11 -26.03 1.19
N GLY A 216 4.17 -26.24 0.40
CA GLY A 216 4.20 -27.12 -0.78
C GLY A 216 3.88 -28.60 -0.54
N ASN A 217 3.75 -29.03 0.71
CA ASN A 217 3.20 -30.35 1.05
C ASN A 217 1.65 -30.38 1.04
N PHE A 218 0.99 -29.23 0.94
CA PHE A 218 -0.43 -29.14 0.61
C PHE A 218 -0.57 -29.06 -0.91
N LYS A 219 -1.14 -30.11 -1.51
CA LYS A 219 -1.55 -30.11 -2.92
C LYS A 219 -2.57 -28.99 -3.15
N PHE A 220 -2.10 -27.83 -3.63
CA PHE A 220 -2.98 -26.88 -4.29
C PHE A 220 -3.45 -27.55 -5.58
N PHE A 221 -4.73 -27.87 -5.67
CA PHE A 221 -5.32 -28.33 -6.93
C PHE A 221 -5.11 -27.23 -7.98
N PRO A 222 -4.47 -27.54 -9.12
CA PRO A 222 -4.21 -26.57 -10.17
C PRO A 222 -5.52 -26.34 -10.91
N GLY A 223 -6.22 -25.27 -10.57
CA GLY A 223 -7.51 -24.99 -11.20
C GLY A 223 -8.19 -23.75 -10.66
N LEU A 224 -7.54 -22.58 -10.79
CA LEU A 224 -8.18 -21.29 -11.07
C LEU A 224 -7.09 -20.20 -11.12
N ILE A 225 -6.26 -20.21 -12.16
CA ILE A 225 -5.69 -18.96 -12.65
C ILE A 225 -6.74 -18.42 -13.62
N VAL A 226 -7.68 -17.65 -13.08
CA VAL A 226 -8.56 -16.83 -13.90
C VAL A 226 -7.92 -15.45 -13.90
N CYS A 227 -7.17 -15.18 -14.96
CA CYS A 227 -6.87 -13.81 -15.34
C CYS A 227 -8.19 -13.12 -15.69
N TYR A 228 -8.50 -12.03 -15.00
CA TYR A 228 -9.33 -10.95 -15.51
C TYR A 228 -8.47 -9.70 -15.61
#